data_AF-A0A1B6EPU8-F1
#
_entry.id   AF-A0A1B6EPU8-F1
#
_cell.length_a   1.000
_cell.length_b   1.000
_cell.length_c   1.000
_cell.angle_alpha   90.00
_cell.angle_beta   90.00
_cell.angle_gamma   90.00
#
_symmetry.space_group_name_H-M   'P 1'
#
loop_
_entity.id
_entity.type
_entity.pdbx_description
1 polymer ?
#
loop_
_entity_poly.entity_id
_entity_poly.type
_entity_poly.pdbx_seq_one_letter_code
_entity_poly.pdbx_strand_id
1 'polypeptide(L)'
;LMAFNSIVLFSSVFSHLTSLTSGAVKSISISDFGINSKESTFVDKSLFIKELVEEFGNKIVITAPRGFGKTANLHMLKAFLQLEVDKNGNRITSITDKNKPIKDTPNYKLFSQLKVKDFPNLMTRHFGKYPVIHVDLRSIVRFLYFNETQDFFKEVMHEAYSEHCYLGDSNKLFDDEKDFVRLWCSDKYVEEDMGSLMPGLEKLSKYLFKHFDRTRVVILVDHYDSPVYNCIFDSDSPGSVFNYVLNVVQMLFNIKKDDFYVDTFFMTGISQIEESHFSNDKIIKRYQFLNEHKFVPFYGLLEDEVFDLLGRYTIEVD
;
A
#
# COMPACT_ATOMS: atom_id res chain seq x y z
N LEU A 1 -2.17 17.20 22.78
CA LEU A 1 -3.59 17.47 23.15
C LEU A 1 -4.22 18.62 22.35
N MET A 2 -3.47 19.59 21.79
CA MET A 2 -4.05 20.66 20.97
C MET A 2 -4.42 20.25 19.53
N ALA A 3 -3.81 19.20 18.94
CA ALA A 3 -4.08 18.77 17.57
C ALA A 3 -5.39 17.97 17.38
N PHE A 4 -6.06 17.57 18.47
CA PHE A 4 -7.25 16.72 18.41
C PHE A 4 -8.57 17.46 18.28
N ASN A 5 -8.59 18.78 18.50
CA ASN A 5 -9.84 19.55 18.53
C ASN A 5 -10.49 19.76 17.16
N SER A 6 -9.84 19.35 16.06
CA SER A 6 -10.29 19.67 14.70
C SER A 6 -10.58 18.43 13.83
N ILE A 7 -10.57 17.21 14.37
CA ILE A 7 -10.81 15.99 13.58
C ILE A 7 -12.23 15.48 13.80
N VAL A 8 -13.08 15.59 12.79
CA VAL A 8 -14.50 15.21 12.88
C VAL A 8 -14.70 13.76 12.40
N LEU A 9 -15.37 12.95 13.24
CA LEU A 9 -15.71 11.55 12.98
C LEU A 9 -17.07 11.45 12.26
N PHE A 10 -17.09 11.11 10.96
CA PHE A 10 -18.35 10.86 10.23
C PHE A 10 -18.38 9.45 9.63
N SER A 11 -19.28 8.61 10.14
CA SER A 11 -19.51 7.23 9.68
C SER A 11 -20.48 7.12 8.50
N SER A 12 -21.17 8.19 8.11
CA SER A 12 -22.23 8.14 7.08
C SER A 12 -21.73 8.28 5.64
N VAL A 13 -20.54 8.88 5.43
CA VAL A 13 -19.97 9.08 4.08
C VAL A 13 -19.36 7.79 3.51
N PHE A 14 -18.98 6.85 4.37
CA PHE A 14 -18.28 5.62 3.98
C PHE A 14 -19.15 4.58 3.26
N SER A 15 -20.47 4.59 3.44
CA SER A 15 -21.37 3.58 2.85
C SER A 15 -21.53 3.72 1.33
N HIS A 16 -21.23 4.89 0.75
CA HIS A 16 -21.18 5.08 -0.70
C HIS A 16 -19.81 4.74 -1.32
N LEU A 17 -18.75 4.62 -0.52
CA LEU A 17 -17.37 4.40 -0.99
C LEU A 17 -17.01 2.92 -1.19
N THR A 18 -17.74 2.00 -0.56
CA THR A 18 -17.43 0.56 -0.58
C THR A 18 -17.88 -0.19 -1.85
N SER A 19 -18.63 0.44 -2.75
CA SER A 19 -19.15 -0.25 -3.96
C SER A 19 -18.21 -0.21 -5.17
N LEU A 20 -17.02 0.42 -5.07
CA LEU A 20 -16.16 0.71 -6.24
C LEU A 20 -14.89 -0.15 -6.34
N THR A 21 -14.58 -1.01 -5.35
CA THR A 21 -13.28 -1.71 -5.28
C THR A 21 -13.41 -3.23 -5.29
N SER A 22 -14.12 -3.79 -6.28
CA SER A 22 -14.09 -5.24 -6.55
C SER A 22 -13.55 -5.53 -7.95
N GLY A 23 -12.36 -6.12 -8.01
CA GLY A 23 -11.89 -6.91 -9.15
C GLY A 23 -11.03 -6.19 -10.19
N ALA A 24 -9.79 -6.70 -10.31
CA ALA A 24 -8.77 -6.43 -11.33
C ALA A 24 -8.11 -5.04 -11.29
N VAL A 25 -6.79 -5.04 -11.49
CA VAL A 25 -5.93 -3.85 -11.61
C VAL A 25 -6.45 -2.95 -12.72
N LYS A 26 -7.28 -1.99 -12.32
CA LYS A 26 -7.75 -0.90 -13.16
C LYS A 26 -6.84 0.27 -12.86
N SER A 27 -6.26 0.87 -13.90
CA SER A 27 -5.57 2.16 -13.75
C SER A 27 -6.51 3.12 -13.04
N ILE A 28 -6.05 3.64 -11.88
CA ILE A 28 -6.89 4.52 -11.07
C ILE A 28 -7.14 5.79 -11.88
N SER A 29 -8.36 5.93 -12.34
CA SER A 29 -8.80 6.98 -13.23
C SER A 29 -9.23 8.21 -12.43
N ILE A 30 -9.31 9.36 -13.10
CA ILE A 30 -9.85 10.60 -12.50
C ILE A 30 -11.28 10.39 -11.96
N SER A 31 -12.05 9.47 -12.55
CA SER A 31 -13.37 9.07 -12.05
C SER A 31 -13.31 8.28 -10.74
N ASP A 32 -12.25 7.49 -10.50
CA ASP A 32 -12.12 6.68 -9.28
C ASP A 32 -11.80 7.54 -8.04
N PHE A 33 -11.16 8.70 -8.25
CA PHE A 33 -11.00 9.74 -7.21
C PHE A 33 -12.10 10.81 -7.24
N GLY A 34 -13.01 10.78 -8.21
CA GLY A 34 -14.09 11.75 -8.34
C GLY A 34 -13.64 13.21 -8.48
N ILE A 35 -12.39 13.52 -8.87
CA ILE A 35 -11.82 14.89 -8.77
C ILE A 35 -12.61 15.93 -9.60
N ASN A 36 -13.33 15.50 -10.63
CA ASN A 36 -14.06 16.38 -11.55
C ASN A 36 -15.60 16.39 -11.38
N SER A 37 -16.16 15.78 -10.33
CA SER A 37 -17.60 15.93 -10.04
C SER A 37 -17.84 17.09 -9.07
N LYS A 38 -18.88 17.91 -9.33
CA LYS A 38 -19.40 18.87 -8.33
C LYS A 38 -19.87 18.17 -7.05
N GLU A 39 -20.11 16.87 -7.15
CA GLU A 39 -20.50 15.94 -6.08
C GLU A 39 -19.28 15.10 -5.63
N SER A 40 -18.09 15.69 -5.56
CA SER A 40 -16.89 14.97 -5.12
C SER A 40 -16.67 15.12 -3.62
N THR A 41 -16.72 14.02 -2.88
CA THR A 41 -16.30 13.95 -1.47
C THR A 41 -14.78 13.90 -1.30
N PHE A 42 -14.02 14.03 -2.39
CA PHE A 42 -12.57 13.92 -2.33
C PHE A 42 -11.96 15.15 -1.65
N VAL A 43 -11.15 14.89 -0.63
CA VAL A 43 -10.32 15.87 0.06
C VAL A 43 -8.87 15.59 -0.28
N ASP A 44 -8.20 16.58 -0.86
CA ASP A 44 -6.83 16.44 -1.31
C ASP A 44 -5.85 16.41 -0.13
N LYS A 45 -5.43 15.19 0.21
CA LYS A 45 -4.39 14.84 1.18
C LYS A 45 -3.03 14.56 0.52
N SER A 46 -2.80 14.89 -0.74
CA SER A 46 -1.59 14.52 -1.49
C SER A 46 -0.28 15.04 -0.90
N LEU A 47 -0.34 16.07 -0.04
CA LEU A 47 0.81 16.51 0.75
C LEU A 47 1.31 15.48 1.76
N PHE A 48 0.51 14.45 2.08
CA PHE A 48 0.95 13.25 2.78
C PHE A 48 2.20 12.64 2.14
N ILE A 49 2.23 12.59 0.81
CA ILE A 49 3.34 12.01 0.04
C ILE A 49 4.62 12.80 0.30
N LYS A 50 4.55 14.14 0.34
CA LYS A 50 5.70 14.99 0.63
C LYS A 50 6.32 14.64 1.97
N GLU A 51 5.51 14.53 3.02
CA GLU A 51 5.99 14.23 4.37
C GLU A 51 6.53 12.79 4.48
N LEU A 52 5.96 11.85 3.72
CA LEU A 52 6.33 10.43 3.77
C LEU A 52 7.63 10.14 3.03
N VAL A 53 7.88 10.75 1.86
CA VAL A 53 9.10 10.49 1.09
C VAL A 53 10.38 10.93 1.80
N GLU A 54 10.28 11.89 2.72
CA GLU A 54 11.41 12.31 3.58
C GLU A 54 11.84 11.20 4.55
N GLU A 55 10.97 10.22 4.80
CA GLU A 55 11.23 9.08 5.67
C GLU A 55 11.71 7.84 4.89
N PHE A 56 11.85 7.91 3.56
CA PHE A 56 12.31 6.79 2.74
C PHE A 56 13.70 6.31 3.17
N GLY A 57 13.96 5.03 2.97
CA GLY A 57 15.08 4.32 3.58
C GLY A 57 14.79 3.80 5.00
N ASN A 58 13.61 4.07 5.58
CA ASN A 58 13.15 3.43 6.82
C ASN A 58 12.00 2.46 6.52
N LYS A 59 11.75 1.53 7.45
CA LYS A 59 10.45 0.85 7.53
C LYS A 59 9.51 1.78 8.31
N ILE A 60 8.37 2.14 7.74
CA ILE A 60 7.45 3.12 8.31
C ILE A 60 6.13 2.42 8.61
N VAL A 61 5.65 2.58 9.84
CA VAL A 61 4.33 2.11 10.27
C VAL A 61 3.53 3.32 10.72
N ILE A 62 2.37 3.54 10.09
CA ILE A 62 1.42 4.56 10.54
C ILE A 62 0.09 3.89 10.87
N THR A 63 -0.33 4.01 12.13
CA THR A 63 -1.63 3.49 12.57
C THR A 63 -2.65 4.61 12.70
N ALA A 64 -3.90 4.34 12.32
CA ALA A 64 -5.03 5.26 12.49
C ALA A 64 -6.35 4.48 12.62
N PRO A 65 -7.40 5.07 13.25
CA PRO A 65 -8.67 4.37 13.44
C PRO A 65 -9.35 3.95 12.12
N ARG A 66 -10.32 3.02 12.21
CA ARG A 66 -11.13 2.61 11.04
C ARG A 66 -11.86 3.82 10.45
N GLY A 67 -11.89 3.93 9.12
CA GLY A 67 -12.52 5.06 8.41
C GLY A 67 -11.65 6.31 8.24
N PHE A 68 -10.40 6.33 8.71
CA PHE A 68 -9.54 7.54 8.67
C PHE A 68 -8.74 7.71 7.37
N GLY A 69 -9.13 7.03 6.29
CA GLY A 69 -8.48 7.19 4.98
C GLY A 69 -7.13 6.47 4.81
N LYS A 70 -6.80 5.48 5.65
CA LYS A 70 -5.55 4.69 5.55
C LYS A 70 -5.34 4.08 4.15
N THR A 71 -6.27 3.24 3.72
CA THR A 71 -6.26 2.61 2.39
C THR A 71 -6.24 3.65 1.27
N ALA A 72 -7.00 4.73 1.40
CA ALA A 72 -7.03 5.81 0.40
C ALA A 72 -5.67 6.50 0.26
N ASN A 73 -5.02 6.84 1.38
CA ASN A 73 -3.67 7.43 1.39
C ASN A 73 -2.63 6.46 0.83
N LEU A 74 -2.72 5.17 1.17
CA LEU A 74 -1.82 4.14 0.65
C LEU A 74 -1.99 3.96 -0.86
N HIS A 75 -3.22 3.91 -1.38
CA HIS A 75 -3.49 3.84 -2.82
C HIS A 75 -3.05 5.10 -3.56
N MET A 76 -3.24 6.28 -2.97
CA MET A 76 -2.72 7.54 -3.53
C MET A 76 -1.18 7.51 -3.59
N LEU A 77 -0.51 7.02 -2.55
CA LEU A 77 0.93 6.84 -2.55
C LEU A 77 1.38 5.84 -3.62
N LYS A 78 0.70 4.69 -3.76
CA LYS A 78 0.93 3.70 -4.82
C LYS A 78 0.87 4.36 -6.19
N ALA A 79 -0.23 5.04 -6.49
CA ALA A 79 -0.43 5.71 -7.78
C ALA A 79 0.63 6.79 -8.06
N PHE A 80 1.08 7.51 -7.03
CA PHE A 80 2.13 8.51 -7.16
C PHE A 80 3.50 7.90 -7.49
N LEU A 81 3.90 6.84 -6.79
CA LEU A 81 5.25 6.26 -6.89
C LEU A 81 5.40 5.29 -8.06
N GLN A 82 4.33 4.56 -8.39
CA GLN A 82 4.36 3.42 -9.29
C GLN A 82 4.76 3.82 -10.71
N LEU A 83 5.85 3.22 -11.19
CA LEU A 83 6.17 3.23 -12.61
C LEU A 83 5.10 2.43 -13.35
N GLU A 84 4.52 3.04 -14.37
CA GLU A 84 3.44 2.45 -15.15
C GLU A 84 4.01 1.63 -16.31
N VAL A 85 3.49 0.41 -16.50
CA VAL A 85 3.95 -0.54 -17.52
C VAL A 85 2.84 -1.01 -18.45
N ASP A 86 3.21 -1.38 -19.67
CA ASP A 86 2.34 -2.07 -20.61
C ASP A 86 2.11 -3.54 -20.18
N LYS A 87 1.28 -4.25 -20.95
CA LYS A 87 0.98 -5.67 -20.73
C LYS A 87 2.20 -6.60 -20.76
N ASN A 88 3.32 -6.16 -21.34
CA ASN A 88 4.55 -6.91 -21.46
C ASN A 88 5.59 -6.50 -20.40
N GLY A 89 5.23 -5.59 -19.48
CA GLY A 89 6.13 -5.09 -18.43
C GLY A 89 7.04 -3.94 -18.88
N ASN A 90 6.89 -3.41 -20.09
CA ASN A 90 7.70 -2.28 -20.54
C ASN A 90 7.13 -0.97 -19.99
N ARG A 91 8.01 -0.03 -19.60
CA ARG A 91 7.60 1.30 -19.12
C ARG A 91 6.77 2.01 -20.19
N ILE A 92 5.62 2.57 -19.80
CA ILE A 92 4.74 3.34 -20.70
C ILE A 92 5.36 4.71 -21.03
N THR A 93 6.06 5.31 -20.07
CA THR A 93 6.72 6.61 -20.27
C THR A 93 7.88 6.51 -21.26
N SER A 94 7.97 7.48 -22.17
CA SER A 94 9.10 7.68 -23.08
C SER A 94 10.30 8.33 -22.38
N ILE A 95 10.13 8.82 -21.15
CA ILE A 95 11.13 9.57 -20.40
C ILE A 95 12.04 8.59 -19.64
N THR A 96 13.22 8.33 -20.21
CA THR A 96 14.21 7.39 -19.66
C THR A 96 15.17 8.03 -18.66
N ASP A 97 15.38 9.35 -18.75
CA ASP A 97 16.24 10.09 -17.83
C ASP A 97 15.61 10.16 -16.44
N LYS A 98 16.27 9.55 -15.45
CA LYS A 98 15.82 9.52 -14.05
C LYS A 98 15.69 10.92 -13.47
N ASN A 99 16.44 11.90 -13.96
CA ASN A 99 16.42 13.29 -13.48
C ASN A 99 15.36 14.16 -14.16
N LYS A 100 14.57 13.62 -15.09
CA LYS A 100 13.49 14.35 -15.75
C LYS A 100 12.13 13.99 -15.16
N PRO A 101 11.21 14.97 -15.04
CA PRO A 101 9.86 14.72 -14.55
C PRO A 101 9.07 13.87 -15.56
N ILE A 102 8.42 12.82 -15.06
CA ILE A 102 7.49 12.02 -15.86
C ILE A 102 6.18 12.81 -16.01
N LYS A 103 5.70 12.95 -17.25
CA LYS A 103 4.50 13.74 -17.59
C LYS A 103 3.56 13.05 -18.57
N ASP A 104 4.00 11.96 -19.17
CA ASP A 104 3.37 11.25 -20.29
C ASP A 104 2.72 9.93 -19.84
N THR A 105 2.17 9.90 -18.62
CA THR A 105 1.50 8.73 -18.08
C THR A 105 0.08 9.03 -17.59
N PRO A 106 -0.83 8.04 -17.56
CA PRO A 106 -2.16 8.18 -16.99
C PRO A 106 -2.18 8.82 -15.60
N ASN A 107 -1.35 8.35 -14.65
CA ASN A 107 -1.35 8.89 -13.29
C ASN A 107 -0.93 10.37 -13.27
N TYR A 108 -0.08 10.84 -14.19
CA TYR A 108 0.32 12.24 -14.20
C TYR A 108 -0.88 13.18 -14.39
N LYS A 109 -1.88 12.79 -15.17
CA LYS A 109 -3.10 13.59 -15.40
C LYS A 109 -3.89 13.79 -14.10
N LEU A 110 -3.87 12.81 -13.21
CA LEU A 110 -4.49 12.88 -11.89
C LEU A 110 -3.69 13.84 -11.00
N PHE A 111 -2.39 13.56 -10.82
CA PHE A 111 -1.54 14.31 -9.91
C PHE A 111 -1.22 15.73 -10.37
N SER A 112 -1.44 16.07 -11.64
CA SER A 112 -1.32 17.45 -12.13
C SER A 112 -2.41 18.38 -11.61
N GLN A 113 -3.44 17.85 -10.94
CA GLN A 113 -4.57 18.59 -10.38
C GLN A 113 -4.53 18.63 -8.85
N LEU A 114 -3.58 17.94 -8.22
CA LEU A 114 -3.46 17.83 -6.76
C LEU A 114 -2.38 18.76 -6.21
N LYS A 115 -2.50 19.15 -4.94
CA LYS A 115 -1.57 20.03 -4.19
C LYS A 115 -0.11 19.58 -4.28
N VAL A 116 0.15 18.26 -4.35
CA VAL A 116 1.51 17.73 -4.50
C VAL A 116 2.20 18.18 -5.80
N LYS A 117 1.44 18.60 -6.81
CA LYS A 117 1.97 19.12 -8.08
C LYS A 117 2.88 20.33 -7.90
N ASP A 118 2.58 21.16 -6.90
CA ASP A 118 3.31 22.40 -6.61
C ASP A 118 4.70 22.15 -6.03
N PHE A 119 5.10 20.89 -5.87
CA PHE A 119 6.43 20.45 -5.44
C PHE A 119 7.20 19.80 -6.61
N PRO A 120 7.77 20.58 -7.55
CA PRO A 120 8.38 20.05 -8.77
C PRO A 120 9.59 19.13 -8.50
N ASN A 121 10.34 19.39 -7.42
CA ASN A 121 11.46 18.52 -7.01
C ASN A 121 10.97 17.14 -6.58
N LEU A 122 9.87 17.09 -5.82
CA LEU A 122 9.21 15.86 -5.40
C LEU A 122 8.69 15.08 -6.62
N MET A 123 7.98 15.77 -7.51
CA MET A 123 7.49 15.19 -8.78
C MET A 123 8.63 14.64 -9.63
N THR A 124 9.76 15.36 -9.74
CA THR A 124 10.88 14.93 -10.57
C THR A 124 11.59 13.70 -9.99
N ARG A 125 11.77 13.66 -8.66
CA ARG A 125 12.54 12.61 -7.98
C ARG A 125 11.76 11.32 -7.77
N HIS A 126 10.46 11.41 -7.49
CA HIS A 126 9.70 10.26 -6.99
C HIS A 126 8.50 9.84 -7.84
N PHE A 127 7.87 10.77 -8.59
CA PHE A 127 6.65 10.45 -9.32
C PHE A 127 6.89 9.44 -10.44
N GLY A 128 6.21 8.30 -10.39
CA GLY A 128 6.29 7.22 -11.38
C GLY A 128 7.67 6.58 -11.52
N LYS A 129 8.50 6.61 -10.47
CA LYS A 129 9.91 6.17 -10.52
C LYS A 129 10.17 4.79 -9.92
N TYR A 130 9.20 4.17 -9.25
CA TYR A 130 9.41 2.95 -8.46
C TYR A 130 8.57 1.78 -8.94
N PRO A 131 9.12 0.54 -9.02
CA PRO A 131 8.31 -0.66 -8.93
C PRO A 131 7.67 -0.66 -7.54
N VAL A 132 6.37 -0.89 -7.47
CA VAL A 132 5.63 -0.90 -6.21
C VAL A 132 4.97 -2.26 -6.05
N ILE A 133 5.22 -2.93 -4.94
CA ILE A 133 4.49 -4.13 -4.51
C ILE A 133 3.42 -3.66 -3.52
N HIS A 134 2.18 -4.07 -3.76
CA HIS A 134 1.08 -3.89 -2.83
C HIS A 134 0.73 -5.21 -2.15
N VAL A 135 0.55 -5.18 -0.84
CA VAL A 135 0.14 -6.32 -0.02
C VAL A 135 -1.04 -5.88 0.83
N ASP A 136 -2.21 -6.49 0.65
CA ASP A 136 -3.36 -6.26 1.53
C ASP A 136 -3.51 -7.46 2.47
N LEU A 137 -3.43 -7.22 3.77
CA LEU A 137 -3.62 -8.25 4.79
C LEU A 137 -5.03 -8.24 5.41
N ARG A 138 -6.01 -7.59 4.76
CA ARG A 138 -7.39 -7.57 5.23
C ARG A 138 -7.95 -8.98 5.28
N SER A 139 -8.12 -9.51 6.49
CA SER A 139 -8.75 -10.80 6.70
C SER A 139 -10.17 -10.61 7.23
N ILE A 140 -11.13 -11.28 6.59
CA ILE A 140 -12.48 -11.52 7.13
C ILE A 140 -12.63 -12.95 7.66
N VAL A 141 -11.57 -13.75 7.54
CA VAL A 141 -11.54 -15.17 7.88
C VAL A 141 -11.18 -15.32 9.36
N ARG A 142 -11.81 -16.30 10.02
CA ARG A 142 -11.43 -16.74 11.36
C ARG A 142 -10.31 -17.77 11.22
N PHE A 143 -9.20 -17.58 11.92
CA PHE A 143 -8.08 -18.53 11.90
C PHE A 143 -8.28 -19.54 13.03
N LEU A 144 -9.01 -20.63 12.76
CA LEU A 144 -9.23 -21.72 13.70
C LEU A 144 -8.23 -22.86 13.49
N TYR A 145 -7.74 -23.00 12.25
CA TYR A 145 -6.83 -24.06 11.85
C TYR A 145 -5.63 -23.52 11.06
N PHE A 146 -4.54 -24.30 11.05
CA PHE A 146 -3.32 -23.91 10.33
C PHE A 146 -3.52 -23.78 8.83
N ASN A 147 -4.28 -24.69 8.20
CA ASN A 147 -4.55 -24.67 6.76
C ASN A 147 -5.26 -23.37 6.34
N GLU A 148 -6.25 -22.90 7.09
CA GLU A 148 -6.92 -21.62 6.81
C GLU A 148 -5.95 -20.44 6.82
N THR A 149 -4.97 -20.48 7.74
CA THR A 149 -3.91 -19.48 7.80
C THR A 149 -3.01 -19.56 6.56
N GLN A 150 -2.65 -20.78 6.14
CA GLN A 150 -1.81 -20.99 4.95
C GLN A 150 -2.50 -20.52 3.69
N ASP A 151 -3.77 -20.89 3.50
CA ASP A 151 -4.56 -20.53 2.32
C ASP A 151 -4.72 -19.02 2.20
N PHE A 152 -4.98 -18.33 3.32
CA PHE A 152 -5.03 -16.87 3.37
C PHE A 152 -3.72 -16.22 2.92
N PHE A 153 -2.57 -16.64 3.47
CA PHE A 153 -1.30 -16.01 3.08
C PHE A 153 -0.89 -16.38 1.65
N LYS A 154 -1.23 -17.57 1.16
CA LYS A 154 -1.05 -17.95 -0.24
C LYS A 154 -1.84 -17.03 -1.18
N GLU A 155 -3.08 -16.71 -0.83
CA GLU A 155 -3.92 -15.77 -1.58
C GLU A 155 -3.30 -14.36 -1.58
N VAL A 156 -2.86 -13.86 -0.42
CA VAL A 156 -2.13 -12.58 -0.31
C VAL A 156 -0.90 -12.55 -1.24
N MET A 157 -0.13 -13.64 -1.28
CA MET A 157 1.03 -13.75 -2.17
C MET A 157 0.62 -13.80 -3.65
N HIS A 158 -0.42 -14.55 -3.98
CA HIS A 158 -0.97 -14.61 -5.33
C HIS A 158 -1.41 -13.23 -5.83
N GLU A 159 -2.14 -12.47 -5.00
CA GLU A 159 -2.58 -11.11 -5.34
C GLU A 159 -1.40 -10.17 -5.59
N ALA A 160 -0.37 -10.20 -4.72
CA ALA A 160 0.83 -9.40 -4.88
C ALA A 160 1.59 -9.71 -6.18
N TYR A 161 1.66 -10.99 -6.58
CA TYR A 161 2.27 -11.40 -7.85
C TYR A 161 1.39 -11.10 -9.07
N SER A 162 0.07 -11.11 -8.91
CA SER A 162 -0.88 -10.91 -10.01
C SER A 162 -0.73 -9.56 -10.70
N GLU A 163 -0.31 -8.53 -9.96
CA GLU A 163 0.01 -7.21 -10.54
C GLU A 163 1.29 -7.20 -11.39
N HIS A 164 2.08 -8.27 -11.34
CA HIS A 164 3.41 -8.36 -11.92
C HIS A 164 3.60 -9.61 -12.80
N CYS A 165 2.54 -10.24 -13.29
CA CYS A 165 2.64 -11.46 -14.10
C CYS A 165 3.44 -11.32 -15.39
N TYR A 166 3.60 -10.08 -15.90
CA TYR A 166 4.51 -9.79 -17.01
C TYR A 166 5.96 -10.22 -16.75
N LEU A 167 6.36 -10.37 -15.48
CA LEU A 167 7.68 -10.88 -15.13
C LEU A 167 7.88 -12.34 -15.57
N GLY A 168 6.80 -13.11 -15.73
CA GLY A 168 6.86 -14.48 -16.26
C GLY A 168 7.46 -14.56 -17.66
N ASP A 169 7.40 -13.48 -18.44
CA ASP A 169 7.97 -13.41 -19.80
C ASP A 169 9.13 -12.40 -19.90
N SER A 170 9.65 -11.94 -18.76
CA SER A 170 10.77 -11.01 -18.70
C SER A 170 12.03 -11.58 -19.34
N ASN A 171 12.62 -10.87 -20.29
CA ASN A 171 13.91 -11.24 -20.87
C ASN A 171 15.12 -10.99 -19.94
N LYS A 172 14.89 -10.41 -18.74
CA LYS A 172 15.93 -10.12 -17.74
C LYS A 172 15.95 -11.10 -16.57
N LEU A 173 15.03 -12.06 -16.54
CA LEU A 173 14.96 -13.10 -15.52
C LEU A 173 15.43 -14.44 -16.09
N PHE A 174 15.96 -15.29 -15.22
CA PHE A 174 16.23 -16.69 -15.56
C PHE A 174 14.94 -17.51 -15.66
N ASP A 175 15.00 -18.68 -16.31
CA ASP A 175 13.78 -19.47 -16.56
C ASP A 175 13.16 -20.02 -15.27
N ASP A 176 13.97 -20.39 -14.27
CA ASP A 176 13.49 -20.78 -12.94
C ASP A 176 12.82 -19.63 -12.19
N GLU A 177 13.32 -18.40 -12.35
CA GLU A 177 12.70 -17.20 -11.78
C GLU A 177 11.35 -16.88 -12.44
N LYS A 178 11.26 -17.03 -13.77
CA LYS A 178 10.00 -16.88 -14.51
C LYS A 178 8.99 -17.93 -14.10
N ASP A 179 9.40 -19.18 -13.95
CA ASP A 179 8.51 -20.27 -13.54
C ASP A 179 7.99 -20.05 -12.13
N PHE A 180 8.81 -19.51 -11.22
CA PHE A 180 8.35 -19.09 -9.89
C PHE A 180 7.31 -17.97 -9.95
N VAL A 181 7.47 -16.98 -10.84
CA VAL A 181 6.44 -15.95 -11.05
C VAL A 181 5.16 -16.57 -11.60
N ARG A 182 5.26 -17.39 -12.65
CA ARG A 182 4.11 -18.02 -13.32
C ARG A 182 3.31 -18.89 -12.37
N LEU A 183 3.99 -19.59 -11.46
CA LEU A 183 3.36 -20.34 -10.38
C LEU A 183 2.42 -19.45 -9.55
N TRP A 184 2.93 -18.38 -8.97
CA TRP A 184 2.14 -17.44 -8.15
C TRP A 184 1.11 -16.64 -8.95
N CYS A 185 1.23 -16.59 -10.28
CA CYS A 185 0.25 -15.98 -11.18
C CYS A 185 -0.83 -16.95 -11.69
N SER A 186 -0.81 -18.23 -11.26
CA SER A 186 -1.72 -19.27 -11.73
C SER A 186 -2.38 -19.97 -10.55
N ASP A 187 -3.52 -20.62 -10.78
CA ASP A 187 -4.28 -21.36 -9.75
C ASP A 187 -3.46 -22.46 -9.03
N LYS A 188 -2.29 -22.83 -9.57
CA LYS A 188 -1.35 -23.77 -8.96
C LYS A 188 -0.82 -23.32 -7.60
N TYR A 189 -0.85 -22.02 -7.30
CA TYR A 189 -0.38 -21.49 -6.01
C TYR A 189 -1.10 -22.14 -4.81
N VAL A 190 -2.33 -22.64 -5.00
CA VAL A 190 -3.12 -23.31 -3.96
C VAL A 190 -2.42 -24.57 -3.46
N GLU A 191 -1.74 -25.30 -4.34
CA GLU A 191 -1.04 -26.55 -4.04
C GLU A 191 0.36 -26.34 -3.42
N GLU A 192 0.86 -25.10 -3.41
CA GLU A 192 2.20 -24.80 -2.89
C GLU A 192 2.34 -25.04 -1.39
N ASP A 193 3.55 -25.33 -0.95
CA ASP A 193 3.85 -25.41 0.47
C ASP A 193 4.16 -24.03 1.08
N MET A 194 4.18 -23.97 2.41
CA MET A 194 4.54 -22.74 3.11
C MET A 194 6.02 -22.37 2.98
N GLY A 195 6.89 -23.31 2.61
CA GLY A 195 8.31 -23.05 2.37
C GLY A 195 8.52 -22.11 1.18
N SER A 196 7.69 -22.23 0.13
CA SER A 196 7.65 -21.31 -1.02
C SER A 196 7.14 -19.91 -0.67
N LEU A 197 6.22 -19.80 0.32
CA LEU A 197 5.67 -18.53 0.79
C LEU A 197 6.74 -17.66 1.48
N MET A 198 7.61 -18.29 2.27
CA MET A 198 8.62 -17.60 3.09
C MET A 198 9.52 -16.64 2.30
N PRO A 199 10.11 -17.01 1.15
CA PRO A 199 10.91 -16.09 0.33
C PRO A 199 10.07 -15.31 -0.70
N GLY A 200 8.74 -15.40 -0.70
CA GLY A 200 7.89 -14.92 -1.80
C GLY A 200 8.04 -13.43 -2.07
N LEU A 201 7.78 -12.57 -1.09
CA LEU A 201 7.92 -11.11 -1.25
C LEU A 201 9.37 -10.69 -1.53
N GLU A 202 10.33 -11.38 -0.92
CA GLU A 202 11.75 -11.15 -1.13
C GLU A 202 12.13 -11.42 -2.61
N LYS A 203 11.70 -12.56 -3.15
CA LYS A 203 11.91 -12.95 -4.55
C LYS A 203 11.24 -11.99 -5.50
N LEU A 204 9.97 -11.63 -5.28
CA LEU A 204 9.26 -10.64 -6.10
C LEU A 204 10.02 -9.32 -6.17
N SER A 205 10.50 -8.84 -5.02
CA SER A 205 11.30 -7.62 -4.93
C SER A 205 12.59 -7.72 -5.75
N LYS A 206 13.30 -8.86 -5.67
CA LYS A 206 14.50 -9.12 -6.48
C LYS A 206 14.19 -9.16 -7.98
N TYR A 207 13.08 -9.78 -8.37
CA TYR A 207 12.69 -9.91 -9.77
C TYR A 207 12.31 -8.55 -10.38
N LEU A 208 11.55 -7.73 -9.67
CA LEU A 208 11.25 -6.35 -10.06
C LEU A 208 12.52 -5.52 -10.16
N PHE A 209 13.43 -5.63 -9.18
CA PHE A 209 14.71 -4.93 -9.20
C PHE A 209 15.56 -5.31 -10.42
N LYS A 210 15.64 -6.59 -10.77
CA LYS A 210 16.32 -7.07 -11.99
C LYS A 210 15.64 -6.54 -13.26
N HIS A 211 14.33 -6.69 -13.36
CA HIS A 211 13.55 -6.31 -14.54
C HIS A 211 13.64 -4.81 -14.83
N PHE A 212 13.62 -3.97 -13.80
CA PHE A 212 13.66 -2.51 -13.93
C PHE A 212 15.05 -1.90 -13.72
N ASP A 213 16.11 -2.59 -14.16
CA ASP A 213 17.48 -2.05 -14.22
C ASP A 213 17.99 -1.53 -12.87
N ARG A 214 17.84 -2.37 -11.84
CA ARG A 214 18.26 -2.08 -10.46
C ARG A 214 17.56 -0.87 -9.85
N THR A 215 16.33 -0.60 -10.29
CA THR A 215 15.46 0.38 -9.62
C THR A 215 14.92 -0.26 -8.35
N ARG A 216 15.15 0.38 -7.20
CA ARG A 216 14.69 -0.13 -5.90
C ARG A 216 13.17 -0.15 -5.82
N VAL A 217 12.65 -1.16 -5.14
CA VAL A 217 11.23 -1.46 -4.99
C VAL A 217 10.67 -0.78 -3.75
N VAL A 218 9.44 -0.28 -3.82
CA VAL A 218 8.68 0.20 -2.66
C VAL A 218 7.63 -0.86 -2.32
N ILE A 219 7.52 -1.22 -1.04
CA ILE A 219 6.53 -2.19 -0.58
C ILE A 219 5.51 -1.47 0.29
N LEU A 220 4.24 -1.57 -0.10
CA LEU A 220 3.11 -0.95 0.57
C LEU A 220 2.23 -2.05 1.15
N VAL A 221 2.00 -2.01 2.45
CA VAL A 221 1.23 -3.02 3.18
C VAL A 221 0.02 -2.36 3.82
N ASP A 222 -1.18 -2.73 3.39
CA ASP A 222 -2.42 -2.33 4.04
C ASP A 222 -2.89 -3.40 5.03
N HIS A 223 -3.66 -2.98 6.03
CA HIS A 223 -4.22 -3.82 7.09
C HIS A 223 -3.20 -4.76 7.73
N TYR A 224 -1.94 -4.31 7.90
CA TYR A 224 -0.84 -5.20 8.29
C TYR A 224 -1.08 -5.97 9.60
N ASP A 225 -1.93 -5.41 10.44
CA ASP A 225 -2.30 -5.93 11.75
C ASP A 225 -3.55 -6.81 11.76
N SER A 226 -4.32 -6.83 10.67
CA SER A 226 -5.62 -7.50 10.59
C SER A 226 -5.56 -9.00 10.89
N PRO A 227 -4.58 -9.79 10.42
CA PRO A 227 -4.54 -11.22 10.73
C PRO A 227 -4.37 -11.49 12.23
N VAL A 228 -3.47 -10.73 12.87
CA VAL A 228 -3.19 -10.82 14.30
C VAL A 228 -4.37 -10.32 15.12
N TYR A 229 -4.97 -9.19 14.72
CA TYR A 229 -6.16 -8.62 15.34
C TYR A 229 -7.30 -9.64 15.37
N ASN A 230 -7.57 -10.33 14.27
CA ASN A 230 -8.64 -11.33 14.21
C ASN A 230 -8.41 -12.49 15.18
N CYS A 231 -7.17 -12.95 15.35
CA CYS A 231 -6.86 -13.99 16.34
C CYS A 231 -7.04 -13.52 17.79
N ILE A 232 -6.69 -12.26 18.11
CA ILE A 232 -6.77 -11.73 19.49
C ILE A 232 -8.22 -11.63 19.96
N PHE A 233 -9.12 -11.22 19.08
CA PHE A 233 -10.53 -10.98 19.42
C PHE A 233 -11.45 -12.18 19.14
N ASP A 234 -10.89 -13.30 18.68
CA ASP A 234 -11.62 -14.56 18.50
C ASP A 234 -11.36 -15.49 19.70
N SER A 235 -12.39 -15.68 20.55
CA SER A 235 -12.31 -16.53 21.73
C SER A 235 -12.03 -18.00 21.42
N ASP A 236 -12.33 -18.44 20.20
CA ASP A 236 -12.18 -19.84 19.78
C ASP A 236 -10.83 -20.08 19.09
N SER A 237 -10.06 -19.03 18.78
CA SER A 237 -8.76 -19.14 18.12
C SER A 237 -7.74 -19.81 19.05
N PRO A 238 -7.16 -20.96 18.68
CA PRO A 238 -6.14 -21.60 19.50
C PRO A 238 -4.88 -20.72 19.61
N GLY A 239 -4.26 -20.67 20.80
CA GLY A 239 -3.01 -19.92 21.00
C GLY A 239 -1.86 -20.36 20.08
N SER A 240 -1.87 -21.62 19.62
CA SER A 240 -0.93 -22.13 18.63
C SER A 240 -1.13 -21.52 17.24
N VAL A 241 -2.38 -21.28 16.83
CA VAL A 241 -2.73 -20.63 15.55
C VAL A 241 -2.36 -19.16 15.61
N PHE A 242 -2.64 -18.47 16.74
CA PHE A 242 -2.17 -17.09 16.97
C PHE A 242 -0.66 -16.95 16.80
N ASN A 243 0.12 -17.83 17.44
CA ASN A 243 1.59 -17.82 17.32
C ASN A 243 2.04 -18.10 15.88
N TYR A 244 1.33 -18.95 15.16
CA TYR A 244 1.62 -19.23 13.76
C TYR A 244 1.35 -18.04 12.85
N VAL A 245 0.19 -17.39 12.99
CA VAL A 245 -0.14 -16.14 12.27
C VAL A 245 0.91 -15.07 12.55
N LEU A 246 1.27 -14.87 13.82
CA LEU A 246 2.35 -13.95 14.18
C LEU A 246 3.63 -14.30 13.44
N ASN A 247 4.11 -15.54 13.50
CA ASN A 247 5.35 -15.94 12.82
C ASN A 247 5.30 -15.67 11.31
N VAL A 248 4.19 -16.00 10.63
CA VAL A 248 4.06 -15.75 9.18
C VAL A 248 4.10 -14.25 8.87
N VAL A 249 3.35 -13.43 9.63
CA VAL A 249 3.37 -11.96 9.50
C VAL A 249 4.78 -11.41 9.70
N GLN A 250 5.48 -11.85 10.73
CA GLN A 250 6.86 -11.42 11.00
C GLN A 250 7.78 -11.79 9.84
N MET A 251 7.66 -13.01 9.33
CA MET A 251 8.50 -13.53 8.26
C MET A 251 8.29 -12.80 6.94
N LEU A 252 7.04 -12.49 6.57
CA LEU A 252 6.71 -11.69 5.38
C LEU A 252 7.40 -10.31 5.39
N PHE A 253 7.61 -9.74 6.58
CA PHE A 253 8.20 -8.42 6.76
C PHE A 253 9.66 -8.43 7.24
N ASN A 254 10.26 -9.62 7.35
CA ASN A 254 11.66 -9.79 7.74
C ASN A 254 12.64 -9.58 6.57
N ILE A 255 12.21 -8.91 5.50
CA ILE A 255 13.10 -8.43 4.43
C ILE A 255 14.02 -7.39 5.06
N LYS A 256 15.34 -7.64 5.02
CA LYS A 256 16.31 -6.82 5.76
C LYS A 256 16.53 -5.52 5.01
N LYS A 257 16.76 -4.42 5.73
CA LYS A 257 17.10 -3.15 5.07
C LYS A 257 18.41 -3.23 4.24
N ASP A 258 19.31 -4.15 4.59
CA ASP A 258 20.56 -4.38 3.84
C ASP A 258 20.33 -5.03 2.46
N ASP A 259 19.09 -5.45 2.19
CA ASP A 259 18.67 -5.84 0.85
C ASP A 259 18.62 -4.63 -0.07
N PHE A 260 19.70 -4.42 -0.82
CA PHE A 260 19.97 -3.32 -1.75
C PHE A 260 18.88 -3.05 -2.80
N TYR A 261 17.86 -3.91 -2.89
CA TYR A 261 16.76 -3.86 -3.83
C TYR A 261 15.46 -3.24 -3.27
N VAL A 262 15.32 -3.00 -1.96
CA VAL A 262 14.14 -2.31 -1.40
C VAL A 262 14.52 -0.88 -0.98
N ASP A 263 13.67 0.10 -1.32
CA ASP A 263 13.84 1.49 -0.92
C ASP A 263 13.15 1.82 0.40
N THR A 264 11.89 1.38 0.55
CA THR A 264 11.11 1.57 1.78
C THR A 264 10.00 0.54 1.92
N PHE A 265 9.59 0.31 3.16
CA PHE A 265 8.33 -0.36 3.52
C PHE A 265 7.43 0.67 4.16
N PHE A 266 6.22 0.83 3.63
CA PHE A 266 5.17 1.59 4.29
C PHE A 266 4.02 0.66 4.66
N MET A 267 3.70 0.62 5.96
CA MET A 267 2.66 -0.23 6.51
C MET A 267 1.61 0.64 7.20
N THR A 268 0.33 0.30 7.02
CA THR A 268 -0.76 0.97 7.71
C THR A 268 -1.79 -0.01 8.26
N GLY A 269 -2.36 0.33 9.42
CA GLY A 269 -3.21 -0.55 10.21
C GLY A 269 -3.95 0.19 11.32
N ILE A 270 -4.71 -0.53 12.16
CA ILE A 270 -5.46 0.09 13.27
C ILE A 270 -4.71 0.01 14.59
N SER A 271 -3.91 -1.03 14.78
CA SER A 271 -3.24 -1.39 16.02
C SER A 271 -1.73 -1.52 15.81
N GLN A 272 -0.98 -1.39 16.89
CA GLN A 272 0.44 -1.67 16.87
C GLN A 272 0.68 -3.10 17.31
N ILE A 273 1.49 -3.80 16.52
CA ILE A 273 2.09 -5.07 16.92
C ILE A 273 3.55 -4.76 17.29
N GLU A 274 4.01 -5.23 18.45
CA GLU A 274 5.30 -4.84 19.05
C GLU A 274 6.51 -5.17 18.16
N GLU A 275 7.59 -4.41 18.32
CA GLU A 275 8.82 -4.52 17.53
C GLU A 275 9.59 -5.83 17.74
N SER A 276 9.51 -6.39 18.95
CA SER A 276 10.02 -7.73 19.30
C SER A 276 9.54 -8.82 18.35
N HIS A 277 8.40 -8.59 17.68
CA HIS A 277 7.83 -9.49 16.71
C HIS A 277 8.41 -9.24 15.29
N PHE A 278 8.55 -8.02 14.79
CA PHE A 278 8.82 -7.81 13.35
C PHE A 278 10.29 -7.89 12.92
N SER A 279 11.25 -7.57 13.79
CA SER A 279 12.69 -7.66 13.47
C SER A 279 13.55 -7.17 14.64
N ASN A 280 14.79 -7.64 14.72
CA ASN A 280 15.85 -7.00 15.52
C ASN A 280 16.43 -5.71 14.88
N ASP A 281 15.84 -5.23 13.79
CA ASP A 281 16.30 -4.06 13.04
C ASP A 281 15.79 -2.77 13.70
N LYS A 282 16.71 -1.96 14.24
CA LYS A 282 16.47 -0.68 14.93
C LYS A 282 15.88 0.46 14.07
N ILE A 283 15.24 0.16 12.93
CA ILE A 283 14.89 1.14 11.87
C ILE A 283 13.41 1.02 11.45
N ILE A 284 12.53 0.69 12.41
CA ILE A 284 11.08 0.83 12.23
C ILE A 284 10.64 2.16 12.85
N LYS A 285 10.25 3.13 12.02
CA LYS A 285 9.63 4.38 12.47
C LYS A 285 8.13 4.17 12.63
N ARG A 286 7.63 4.43 13.84
CA ARG A 286 6.22 4.21 14.20
C ARG A 286 5.54 5.54 14.52
N TYR A 287 4.42 5.78 13.86
CA TYR A 287 3.59 6.96 14.07
C TYR A 287 2.19 6.49 14.47
N GLN A 288 1.87 6.63 15.75
CA GLN A 288 0.54 6.32 16.28
C GLN A 288 -0.34 7.54 16.14
N PHE A 289 -1.53 7.38 15.56
CA PHE A 289 -2.48 8.49 15.42
C PHE A 289 -2.74 9.26 16.72
N LEU A 290 -2.70 8.58 17.88
CA LEU A 290 -2.95 9.27 19.14
C LEU A 290 -1.79 10.16 19.63
N ASN A 291 -0.62 10.01 19.03
CA ASN A 291 0.58 10.78 19.36
C ASN A 291 0.71 11.98 18.43
N GLU A 292 1.38 13.02 18.91
CA GLU A 292 1.64 14.20 18.10
C GLU A 292 2.76 13.94 17.09
N HIS A 293 2.44 14.00 15.79
CA HIS A 293 3.41 13.83 14.71
C HIS A 293 2.92 14.44 13.39
N LYS A 294 3.85 14.67 12.46
CA LYS A 294 3.61 15.32 11.16
C LYS A 294 2.53 14.67 10.29
N PHE A 295 2.26 13.37 10.48
CA PHE A 295 1.24 12.67 9.68
C PHE A 295 -0.21 12.81 10.17
N VAL A 296 -0.48 13.27 11.40
CA VAL A 296 -1.85 13.33 11.95
C VAL A 296 -2.83 14.08 11.04
N PRO A 297 -2.47 15.25 10.46
CA PRO A 297 -3.40 16.01 9.61
C PRO A 297 -3.86 15.30 8.33
N PHE A 298 -3.22 14.19 7.94
CA PHE A 298 -3.59 13.44 6.73
C PHE A 298 -4.56 12.28 7.00
N TYR A 299 -4.93 12.03 8.26
CA TYR A 299 -5.84 10.96 8.64
C TYR A 299 -7.12 11.54 9.26
N GLY A 300 -8.27 11.20 8.66
CA GLY A 300 -9.54 11.85 8.94
C GLY A 300 -9.70 13.19 8.23
N LEU A 301 -10.73 13.94 8.61
CA LEU A 301 -11.05 15.26 8.07
C LEU A 301 -10.73 16.33 9.09
N LEU A 302 -10.05 17.38 8.65
CA LEU A 302 -9.85 18.61 9.41
C LEU A 302 -11.12 19.46 9.36
N GLU A 303 -11.26 20.37 10.32
CA GLU A 303 -12.40 21.27 10.44
C GLU A 303 -12.64 22.10 9.16
N ASP A 304 -11.59 22.69 8.60
CA ASP A 304 -11.64 23.46 7.35
C ASP A 304 -12.05 22.59 6.15
N GLU A 305 -11.60 21.34 6.11
CA GLU A 305 -11.98 20.38 5.08
C GLU A 305 -13.45 19.93 5.21
N VAL A 306 -13.97 19.83 6.44
CA VAL A 306 -15.39 19.57 6.67
C VAL A 306 -16.22 20.76 6.17
N PHE A 307 -15.83 21.99 6.48
CA PHE A 307 -16.53 23.19 5.99
C PHE A 307 -16.49 23.29 4.47
N ASP A 308 -15.36 23.01 3.85
CA ASP A 308 -15.21 22.97 2.39
C ASP A 308 -16.11 21.88 1.77
N LEU A 309 -16.12 20.67 2.35
CA LEU A 309 -17.03 19.60 1.89
C LEU A 309 -18.51 20.00 2.02
N LEU A 310 -18.93 20.55 3.17
CA LEU A 310 -20.30 21.01 3.35
C LEU A 310 -20.67 22.10 2.33
N GLY A 311 -19.77 23.05 2.07
CA GLY A 311 -19.96 24.08 1.05
C GLY A 311 -20.13 23.55 -0.38
N ARG A 312 -19.66 22.32 -0.67
CA ARG A 312 -19.86 21.66 -1.97
C ARG A 312 -21.22 20.99 -2.11
N TYR A 313 -21.79 20.46 -1.02
CA TYR A 313 -23.03 19.65 -1.01
C TYR A 313 -24.30 20.40 -0.58
N THR A 314 -24.17 21.52 0.12
CA THR A 314 -25.30 22.39 0.54
C THR A 314 -25.14 23.77 -0.13
N ILE A 315 -26.04 24.17 -1.04
CA ILE A 315 -27.28 24.94 -0.82
C ILE A 315 -26.99 26.20 -0.01
N GLU A 316 -27.22 27.37 -0.63
CA GLU A 316 -27.18 28.69 0.02
C GLU A 316 -27.86 28.60 1.39
N VAL A 317 -27.07 28.73 2.46
CA VAL A 317 -27.61 28.91 3.80
C VAL A 317 -27.90 30.40 3.92
N ASP A 318 -29.15 30.78 3.67
CA ASP A 318 -29.70 32.10 3.99
C ASP A 318 -29.73 32.33 5.52
#